data_AF-A0A2T2SXR1-F1
#
_entry.id   AF-A0A2T2SXR1-F1
#
_cell.length_a   1.000
_cell.length_b   1.000
_cell.length_c   1.000
_cell.angle_alpha   90.00
_cell.angle_beta   90.00
_cell.angle_gamma   90.00
#
_symmetry.space_group_name_H-M   'P 1'
#
loop_
_entity.id
_entity.type
_entity.pdbx_description
1 polymer ?
#
loop_
_entity_poly.entity_id
_entity_poly.type
_entity_poly.pdbx_seq_one_letter_code
_entity_poly.pdbx_strand_id
1 'polypeptide(L)'
;MEPRTPLSDYERERGKPRPGLLHSLTQTNLIGQLAGYGPHFQVLSELTLRLGDRDLTPDLSVYRDLEVDFTQDETRMTEPPLLAIEISSPTQGIQDLVDKARFLMEHGVE
;
A
#
# COMPACT_ATOMS: atom_id res chain seq x y z
N MET A 1 -11.11 31.62 7.52
CA MET A 1 -10.22 30.45 7.66
C MET A 1 -11.08 29.30 8.14
N GLU A 2 -11.35 28.33 7.28
CA GLU A 2 -11.97 27.08 7.76
C GLU A 2 -11.01 26.37 8.73
N PRO A 3 -11.51 25.80 9.83
CA PRO A 3 -10.67 25.09 10.78
C PRO A 3 -10.07 23.85 10.10
N ARG A 4 -8.73 23.73 10.11
CA ARG A 4 -8.05 22.51 9.72
C ARG A 4 -8.41 21.42 10.74
N THR A 5 -9.20 20.43 10.32
CA THR A 5 -9.46 19.24 11.12
C THR A 5 -8.13 18.55 11.42
N PRO A 6 -7.84 18.19 12.68
CA PRO A 6 -6.62 17.47 13.00
C PRO A 6 -6.60 16.12 12.28
N LEU A 7 -5.43 15.70 11.80
CA LEU A 7 -5.23 14.39 11.20
C LEU A 7 -5.67 13.30 12.18
N SER A 8 -6.34 12.27 11.66
CA SER A 8 -6.69 11.07 12.42
C SER A 8 -5.44 10.22 12.74
N ASP A 9 -5.54 9.30 13.71
CA ASP A 9 -4.47 8.33 13.99
C ASP A 9 -4.11 7.51 12.74
N TYR A 10 -5.12 7.10 11.97
CA TYR A 10 -4.94 6.42 10.70
C TYR A 10 -4.07 7.22 9.72
N GLU A 11 -4.38 8.51 9.53
CA GLU A 11 -3.64 9.36 8.60
C GLU A 11 -2.20 9.61 9.06
N ARG A 12 -1.97 9.70 10.37
CA ARG A 12 -0.62 9.80 10.95
C ARG A 12 0.20 8.54 10.73
N GLU A 13 -0.40 7.38 10.98
CA GLU A 13 0.29 6.09 10.89
C GLU A 13 0.57 5.69 9.44
N ARG A 14 -0.40 5.92 8.55
CA ARG A 14 -0.38 5.40 7.17
C ARG A 14 0.13 6.42 6.16
N GLY A 15 0.23 7.69 6.56
CA GLY A 15 0.64 8.79 5.69
C GLY A 15 -0.31 9.03 4.51
N LYS A 16 -1.56 8.54 4.58
CA LYS A 16 -2.57 8.67 3.52
C LYS A 16 -3.97 8.89 4.10
N PRO A 17 -4.87 9.60 3.37
CA PRO A 17 -6.25 9.82 3.81
C PRO A 17 -7.00 8.50 3.96
N ARG A 18 -8.01 8.49 4.83
CA ARG A 18 -8.90 7.33 4.96
C ARG A 18 -9.60 7.04 3.62
N PRO A 19 -9.67 5.77 3.21
CA PRO A 19 -10.30 5.41 1.94
C PRO A 19 -11.80 5.73 1.96
N GLY A 20 -12.29 6.33 0.89
CA GLY A 20 -13.72 6.54 0.64
C GLY A 20 -14.33 5.41 -0.18
N LEU A 21 -15.65 5.47 -0.43
CA LEU A 21 -16.37 4.42 -1.17
C LEU A 21 -15.75 4.09 -2.53
N LEU A 22 -15.40 5.10 -3.33
CA LEU A 22 -14.81 4.89 -4.66
C LEU A 22 -13.42 4.24 -4.58
N HIS A 23 -12.63 4.62 -3.59
CA HIS A 23 -11.33 4.01 -3.31
C HIS A 23 -11.48 2.53 -2.99
N SER A 24 -12.38 2.20 -2.07
CA SER A 24 -12.66 0.83 -1.66
C SER A 24 -13.20 -0.03 -2.81
N LEU A 25 -14.08 0.51 -3.66
CA LEU A 25 -14.59 -0.19 -4.84
C LEU A 25 -13.47 -0.49 -5.85
N THR A 26 -12.61 0.49 -6.14
CA THR A 26 -11.46 0.31 -7.03
C THR A 26 -10.49 -0.74 -6.48
N GLN A 27 -10.12 -0.64 -5.19
CA GLN A 27 -9.23 -1.60 -4.53
C GLN A 27 -9.80 -3.02 -4.58
N THR A 28 -11.09 -3.19 -4.27
CA THR A 28 -11.77 -4.49 -4.31
C THR A 28 -11.76 -5.10 -5.70
N ASN A 29 -12.05 -4.29 -6.74
CA ASN A 29 -12.03 -4.77 -8.12
C ASN A 29 -10.62 -5.19 -8.57
N LEU A 30 -9.60 -4.41 -8.20
CA LEU A 30 -8.20 -4.77 -8.50
C LEU A 30 -7.79 -6.07 -7.80
N ILE A 31 -8.12 -6.24 -6.52
CA ILE A 31 -7.89 -7.50 -5.80
C ILE A 31 -8.57 -8.66 -6.54
N GLY A 32 -9.84 -8.51 -6.92
CA GLY A 32 -10.59 -9.57 -7.61
C GLY A 32 -9.96 -9.97 -8.95
N GLN A 33 -9.44 -9.02 -9.73
CA GLN A 33 -8.73 -9.30 -10.98
C GLN A 33 -7.37 -9.97 -10.74
N LEU A 34 -6.62 -9.48 -9.74
CA LEU A 34 -5.27 -9.97 -9.48
C LEU A 34 -5.25 -11.32 -8.74
N ALA A 35 -6.30 -11.64 -7.98
CA ALA A 35 -6.43 -12.91 -7.27
C ALA A 35 -6.41 -14.12 -8.22
N GLY A 36 -6.79 -13.94 -9.49
CA GLY A 36 -6.73 -14.98 -10.52
C GLY A 36 -5.32 -15.46 -10.86
N TYR A 37 -4.27 -14.73 -10.45
CA TYR A 37 -2.87 -15.12 -10.65
C TYR A 37 -2.29 -15.93 -9.48
N GLY A 38 -3.07 -16.21 -8.44
CA GLY A 38 -2.69 -17.16 -7.40
C GLY A 38 -2.52 -18.59 -7.95
N PRO A 39 -1.65 -19.43 -7.35
CA PRO A 39 -0.88 -19.16 -6.13
C PRO A 39 0.47 -18.45 -6.38
N HIS A 40 0.85 -18.19 -7.63
CA HIS A 40 2.15 -17.60 -7.95
C HIS A 40 2.29 -16.14 -7.53
N PHE A 41 1.17 -15.44 -7.37
CA PHE A 41 1.13 -14.05 -6.93
C PHE A 41 0.15 -13.88 -5.76
N GLN A 42 0.66 -13.41 -4.63
CA GLN A 42 -0.14 -13.03 -3.45
C GLN A 42 -0.40 -11.53 -3.48
N VAL A 43 -1.68 -11.15 -3.44
CA VAL A 43 -2.13 -9.76 -3.39
C VAL A 43 -2.52 -9.43 -1.95
N LEU A 44 -1.80 -8.52 -1.32
CA LEU A 44 -1.97 -8.14 0.07
C LEU A 44 -2.43 -6.69 0.15
N SER A 45 -3.59 -6.49 0.78
CA SER A 45 -4.15 -5.15 1.00
C SER A 45 -3.51 -4.52 2.22
N GLU A 46 -3.18 -3.22 2.13
CA GLU A 46 -2.84 -2.42 3.32
C GLU A 46 -1.66 -2.98 4.15
N LEU A 47 -0.70 -3.66 3.50
CA LEU A 47 0.50 -4.17 4.17
C LEU A 47 1.53 -3.05 4.40
N THR A 48 2.02 -2.92 5.64
CA THR A 48 3.10 -1.98 5.95
C THR A 48 4.44 -2.55 5.52
N LEU A 49 5.19 -1.76 4.73
CA LEU A 49 6.55 -2.06 4.33
C LEU A 49 7.53 -1.22 5.15
N ARG A 50 8.60 -1.83 5.62
CA ARG A 50 9.78 -1.17 6.20
C ARG A 50 10.92 -1.27 5.18
N LEU A 51 11.05 -0.25 4.34
CA LEU A 51 12.11 -0.18 3.34
C LEU A 51 13.09 0.92 3.75
N GLY A 52 14.35 0.55 3.98
CA GLY A 52 15.35 1.46 4.55
C GLY A 52 14.95 1.94 5.95
N ASP A 53 14.90 3.25 6.14
CA ASP A 53 14.51 3.92 7.40
C ASP A 53 13.05 4.38 7.42
N ARG A 54 12.25 4.01 6.42
CA ARG A 54 10.89 4.51 6.22
C ARG A 54 9.84 3.40 6.27
N ASP A 55 8.73 3.71 6.97
CA ASP A 55 7.48 2.96 6.85
C ASP A 55 6.60 3.56 5.75
N LEU A 56 6.00 2.69 4.94
CA LEU A 56 5.04 3.06 3.93
C LEU A 56 4.01 1.94 3.77
N THR A 57 2.78 2.33 3.50
CA THR A 57 1.73 1.37 3.21
C THR A 57 1.07 1.65 1.86
N PRO A 58 1.39 0.83 0.84
CA PRO A 58 0.61 0.77 -0.39
C PRO A 58 -0.85 0.40 -0.15
N ASP A 59 -1.74 0.75 -1.09
CA ASP A 59 -3.10 0.19 -1.08
C ASP A 59 -3.05 -1.31 -1.33
N LEU A 60 -2.23 -1.76 -2.30
CA LEU A 60 -1.96 -3.17 -2.56
C LEU A 60 -0.47 -3.41 -2.74
N SER A 61 0.02 -4.52 -2.19
CA SER A 61 1.35 -5.07 -2.45
C SER A 61 1.20 -6.46 -3.05
N VAL A 62 1.95 -6.76 -4.10
CA VAL A 62 1.94 -8.06 -4.78
C VAL A 62 3.31 -8.70 -4.64
N TYR A 63 3.35 -9.92 -4.09
CA TYR A 63 4.56 -10.73 -3.99
C TYR A 63 4.46 -11.93 -4.92
N ARG A 64 5.60 -12.36 -5.45
CA ARG A 64 5.72 -13.60 -6.22
C ARG A 64 6.16 -14.72 -5.27
N ASP A 65 5.48 -15.86 -5.35
CA ASP A 65 5.80 -17.09 -4.63
C ASP A 65 6.09 -16.86 -3.13
N LEU A 66 5.23 -16.07 -2.45
CA LEU A 66 5.44 -15.66 -1.07
C LEU A 66 5.30 -16.84 -0.11
N GLU A 67 6.36 -17.16 0.64
CA GLU A 67 6.30 -18.11 1.74
C GLU A 67 5.75 -17.44 3.00
N VAL A 68 4.67 -18.00 3.56
CA VAL A 68 4.00 -17.46 4.76
C VAL A 68 4.19 -18.41 5.94
N ASP A 69 4.86 -17.94 7.00
CA ASP A 69 4.89 -18.62 8.30
C ASP A 69 3.64 -18.22 9.11
N PHE A 70 2.65 -19.11 9.14
CA PHE A 70 1.41 -18.87 9.91
C PHE A 70 1.59 -18.89 11.43
N THR A 71 2.81 -19.12 11.95
CA THR A 71 3.11 -19.08 13.39
C THR A 71 3.70 -17.74 13.86
N GLN A 72 4.19 -16.91 12.94
CA GLN A 72 4.76 -15.59 13.21
C GLN A 72 4.10 -14.55 12.31
N ASP A 73 3.41 -13.58 12.90
CA ASP A 73 2.77 -12.50 12.14
C ASP A 73 3.79 -11.40 11.80
N GLU A 74 3.97 -11.14 10.51
CA GLU A 74 4.89 -10.12 10.02
C GLU A 74 4.16 -8.78 9.89
N THR A 75 4.16 -8.00 10.97
CA THR A 75 3.45 -6.71 11.03
C THR A 75 4.09 -5.61 10.17
N ARG A 76 5.36 -5.76 9.77
CA ARG A 76 6.09 -4.86 8.88
C ARG A 76 7.00 -5.66 7.96
N MET A 77 6.64 -5.75 6.70
CA MET A 77 7.40 -6.54 5.74
C MET A 77 8.66 -5.76 5.30
N THR A 78 9.83 -6.39 5.40
CA THR A 78 11.11 -5.76 5.02
C THR A 78 11.55 -6.11 3.61
N GLU A 79 11.02 -7.19 3.06
CA GLU A 79 11.18 -7.54 1.65
C GLU A 79 10.30 -6.62 0.79
N PRO A 80 10.84 -6.00 -0.27
CA PRO A 80 10.04 -5.18 -1.18
C PRO A 80 9.09 -6.08 -2.01
N PRO A 81 7.83 -5.66 -2.25
CA PRO A 81 6.95 -6.38 -3.14
C PRO A 81 7.42 -6.28 -4.59
N LEU A 82 7.02 -7.27 -5.40
CA LEU A 82 7.19 -7.20 -6.86
C LEU A 82 6.48 -5.97 -7.43
N LEU A 83 5.25 -5.72 -6.99
CA LEU A 83 4.42 -4.60 -7.44
C LEU A 83 3.73 -3.94 -6.25
N ALA A 84 3.78 -2.61 -6.20
CA ALA A 84 2.96 -1.80 -5.30
C ALA A 84 1.95 -0.98 -6.10
N ILE A 85 0.70 -0.96 -5.66
CA ILE A 85 -0.38 -0.19 -6.29
C ILE A 85 -0.88 0.87 -5.31
N GLU A 86 -1.00 2.10 -5.81
CA GLU A 86 -1.60 3.25 -5.13
C GLU A 86 -2.80 3.74 -5.92
N ILE A 87 -3.93 3.92 -5.24
CA ILE A 87 -5.16 4.45 -5.79
C ILE A 87 -5.24 5.92 -5.36
N SER A 88 -5.18 6.81 -6.34
CA SER A 88 -5.27 8.24 -6.07
C SER A 88 -6.61 8.59 -5.41
N SER A 89 -6.55 9.27 -4.27
CA SER A 89 -7.72 9.90 -3.66
C SER A 89 -7.85 11.36 -4.11
N PRO A 90 -9.05 11.97 -4.08
CA PRO A 90 -9.25 13.36 -4.50
C PRO A 90 -8.46 14.40 -3.68
N THR A 91 -8.07 14.05 -2.46
CA THR A 91 -7.38 14.94 -1.52
C THR A 91 -5.86 14.79 -1.56
N GLN A 92 -5.33 13.81 -2.29
CA GLN A 92 -3.91 13.53 -2.36
C GLN A 92 -3.26 14.25 -3.54
N GLY A 93 -2.09 14.85 -3.31
CA GLY A 93 -1.33 15.52 -4.37
C GLY A 93 -0.70 14.51 -5.32
N ILE A 94 -0.68 14.82 -6.62
CA ILE A 94 0.02 14.00 -7.63
C ILE A 94 1.52 13.87 -7.28
N GLN A 95 2.13 14.93 -6.75
CA GLN A 95 3.54 14.91 -6.36
C GLN A 95 3.81 13.86 -5.26
N ASP A 96 2.92 13.72 -4.28
CA ASP A 96 3.06 12.73 -3.20
C ASP A 96 3.07 11.30 -3.75
N LEU A 97 2.22 11.02 -4.75
CA LEU A 97 2.19 9.73 -5.45
C LEU A 97 3.48 9.48 -6.23
N VAL A 98 3.98 10.49 -6.95
CA VAL A 98 5.23 10.40 -7.72
C VAL A 98 6.42 10.15 -6.78
N ASP A 99 6.49 10.85 -5.67
CA ASP A 99 7.59 10.70 -4.69
C ASP A 99 7.54 9.33 -4.01
N LYS A 100 6.34 8.81 -3.72
CA LYS A 100 6.17 7.45 -3.19
C LYS A 100 6.57 6.39 -4.22
N ALA A 101 6.19 6.56 -5.49
CA ALA A 101 6.56 5.66 -6.57
C ALA A 101 8.09 5.61 -6.76
N ARG A 102 8.76 6.77 -6.80
CA ARG A 102 10.24 6.83 -6.88
C ARG A 102 10.90 6.11 -5.73
N PHE A 103 10.44 6.38 -4.50
CA PHE A 103 10.97 5.73 -3.30
C PHE A 103 10.83 4.20 -3.38
N LEU A 104 9.65 3.70 -3.77
CA LEU A 104 9.41 2.26 -3.93
C LEU A 104 10.35 1.62 -4.95
N MET A 105 10.51 2.26 -6.12
CA MET A 105 11.40 1.77 -7.17
C MET A 105 12.88 1.78 -6.75
N GLU A 106 13.32 2.81 -6.04
CA GLU A 106 14.68 2.89 -5.48
C GLU A 106 14.97 1.78 -4.46
N HIS A 107 13.93 1.21 -3.85
CA HIS A 107 14.03 0.13 -2.87
C HIS A 107 13.66 -1.25 -3.42
N GLY A 108 13.60 -1.41 -4.75
CA GLY A 108 13.52 -2.72 -5.41
C GLY A 108 12.13 -3.19 -5.80
N VAL A 109 11.11 -2.32 -5.74
CA VAL A 109 9.80 -2.60 -6.36
C VAL A 109 9.91 -2.39 -7.88
N GLU A 110 9.33 -3.31 -8.67
CA GLU A 110 9.44 -3.32 -10.14
C GLU A 110 8.40 -2.41 -10.85
#